data_AF-A0AAJ1NNQ3-F1
#
_entry.id   AF-A0AAJ1NNQ3-F1
#
_cell.length_a   1.000
_cell.length_b   1.000
_cell.length_c   1.000
_cell.angle_alpha   90.00
_cell.angle_beta   90.00
_cell.angle_gamma   90.00
#
_symmetry.space_group_name_H-M   'P 1'
#
loop_
_entity.id
_entity.type
_entity.pdbx_description
1 polymer ?
#
loop_
_entity_poly.entity_id
_entity_poly.type
_entity_poly.pdbx_seq_one_letter_code
_entity_poly.pdbx_strand_id
1 'polypeptide(L)' 'MDRKQIYIDVLLHKGIYKEEKTGRQLYEMDEKELWELIKGSGKNDGVTKRCL' A
#
# COMPACT_ATOMS: atom_id res chain seq x y z
N MET A 1 9.70 6.63 -15.08
CA MET A 1 9.14 6.34 -13.75
C MET A 1 7.77 5.73 -13.98
N ASP A 2 7.69 4.40 -13.89
CA ASP A 2 6.44 3.67 -14.03
C ASP A 2 5.51 4.00 -12.87
N ARG A 3 4.23 4.28 -13.15
CA ARG A 3 3.22 4.57 -12.12
C ARG A 3 3.16 3.47 -11.06
N LYS A 4 3.39 2.23 -11.48
CA LYS A 4 3.54 1.06 -10.61
C LYS A 4 4.57 1.26 -9.49
N GLN A 5 5.75 1.80 -9.81
CA GLN A 5 6.78 2.07 -8.80
C GLN A 5 6.35 3.16 -7.82
N ILE A 6 5.66 4.21 -8.28
CA ILE A 6 5.15 5.27 -7.40
C ILE A 6 4.16 4.69 -6.38
N TYR A 7 3.28 3.78 -6.82
CA TYR A 7 2.33 3.14 -5.93
C TYR A 7 3.00 2.23 -4.89
N ILE A 8 4.01 1.48 -5.30
CA ILE A 8 4.80 0.64 -4.39
C ILE A 8 5.51 1.52 -3.35
N ASP A 9 6.14 2.62 -3.79
CA ASP A 9 6.82 3.56 -2.90
C ASP A 9 5.87 4.18 -1.85
N VAL A 10 4.68 4.62 -2.29
CA VAL A 10 3.64 5.15 -1.39
C VAL A 10 3.17 4.09 -0.38
N LEU A 11 3.03 2.84 -0.80
CA LEU A 11 2.63 1.73 0.09
C LEU A 11 3.73 1.39 1.09
N LEU A 12 4.99 1.32 0.62
CA LEU A 12 6.17 1.14 1.48
C LEU A 12 6.29 2.27 2.50
N HIS A 13 6.09 3.51 2.09
CA HIS A 13 6.11 4.69 2.98
C HIS A 13 5.00 4.66 4.04
N LYS A 14 3.87 4.00 3.74
CA LYS A 14 2.78 3.74 4.69
C LYS A 14 3.04 2.53 5.60
N GLY A 15 4.14 1.81 5.42
CA GLY A 15 4.47 0.58 6.15
C GLY A 15 3.75 -0.66 5.63
N ILE A 16 3.20 -0.60 4.41
CA ILE A 16 2.56 -1.73 3.76
C ILE A 16 3.57 -2.32 2.78
N TYR A 17 4.11 -3.49 3.12
CA TYR A 17 5.14 -4.16 2.31
C TYR A 17 4.58 -5.31 1.46
N LYS A 18 3.41 -5.82 1.83
CA LYS A 18 2.73 -6.96 1.21
C LYS A 18 1.25 -6.90 1.55
N GLU A 19 0.43 -7.56 0.76
CA GLU A 19 -0.98 -7.71 1.10
C GLU A 19 -1.12 -8.69 2.28
N GLU A 20 -1.74 -8.25 3.38
CA GLU A 20 -1.84 -9.06 4.61
C GLU A 20 -2.68 -10.33 4.44
N LYS A 21 -3.69 -10.30 3.57
CA LYS A 21 -4.60 -11.43 3.33
C LYS A 21 -3.95 -12.57 2.54
N THR A 22 -3.19 -12.20 1.51
CA THR A 22 -2.69 -13.17 0.53
C THR A 22 -1.19 -13.38 0.64
N GLY A 23 -0.49 -12.53 1.40
CA GLY A 23 0.96 -12.58 1.59
C GLY A 23 1.77 -12.24 0.34
N ARG A 24 1.11 -11.82 -0.75
CA ARG A 24 1.74 -11.49 -2.03
C ARG A 24 2.50 -10.18 -1.95
N GLN A 25 3.62 -10.13 -2.67
CA GLN A 25 4.43 -8.90 -2.75
C GLN A 25 3.77 -7.88 -3.64
N LEU A 26 3.96 -6.60 -3.31
CA LEU A 26 3.45 -5.46 -4.09
C LEU A 26 3.91 -5.46 -5.55
N TYR A 27 5.10 -6.01 -5.83
CA TYR A 27 5.65 -6.10 -7.19
C TYR A 27 4.86 -7.05 -8.10
N GLU A 28 4.25 -8.08 -7.50
CA GLU A 28 3.45 -9.09 -8.18
C GLU A 28 2.00 -8.64 -8.38
N MET A 29 1.58 -7.59 -7.68
CA MET A 29 0.23 -7.04 -7.77
C MET A 29 0.06 -6.18 -9.02
N ASP A 30 -1.16 -6.13 -9.53
CA ASP A 30 -1.52 -5.24 -10.62
C ASP A 30 -1.68 -3.79 -10.12
N GLU A 31 -1.59 -2.83 -11.06
CA GLU A 31 -1.73 -1.40 -10.74
C GLU A 31 -3.06 -1.08 -10.04
N LYS A 32 -4.13 -1.78 -10.42
CA LYS A 32 -5.45 -1.68 -9.76
C LYS A 32 -5.41 -2.15 -8.31
N GLU A 33 -4.80 -3.30 -8.02
CA GLU A 33 -4.74 -3.82 -6.65
C GLU A 33 -3.87 -2.93 -5.75
N LEU A 34 -2.74 -2.44 -6.27
CA LEU A 34 -1.91 -1.44 -5.60
C LEU A 34 -2.72 -0.17 -5.28
N TRP A 35 -3.52 0.29 -6.23
CA TRP A 35 -4.39 1.44 -6.03
C TRP A 35 -5.49 1.19 -4.99
N GLU A 36 -6.07 -0.01 -4.96
CA GLU A 36 -7.04 -0.42 -3.94
C GLU A 36 -6.40 -0.47 -2.54
N LEU A 37 -5.17 -0.96 -2.42
CA LEU A 37 -4.41 -0.92 -1.17
C LEU A 37 -4.15 0.52 -0.70
N ILE A 38 -3.79 1.42 -1.61
CA ILE A 38 -3.59 2.84 -1.29
C ILE A 38 -4.89 3.48 -0.83
N LYS A 39 -5.99 3.22 -1.55
CA LYS A 39 -7.34 3.73 -1.23
C LYS A 39 -7.90 3.15 0.08
N GLY A 40 -7.66 1.86 0.34
CA GLY A 40 -8.03 1.17 1.56
C GLY A 40 -7.22 1.65 2.76
N SER A 41 -5.92 1.91 2.57
CA SER A 41 -5.04 2.51 3.57
C SER A 41 -5.42 3.98 3.86
N GLY A 42 -5.79 4.75 2.84
CA GLY A 42 -6.19 6.15 2.96
C GLY A 42 -7.54 6.38 3.65
N LYS A 43 -8.36 5.34 3.85
CA LYS A 43 -9.58 5.44 4.68
C LYS A 43 -9.30 5.48 6.19
N ASN A 44 -8.04 5.34 6.62
CA ASN A 44 -7.61 5.64 7.98
C ASN A 44 -7.18 7.12 8.14
N ASP A 45 -7.92 8.05 7.54
CA ASP A 45 -7.75 9.50 7.74
C ASP A 45 -8.42 9.95 9.06
N GLY A 46 -8.00 9.35 10.17
CA GLY A 46 -8.55 9.70 11.48
C GLY A 46 -7.71 9.30 12.69
N VAL A 47 -7.19 8.08 12.77
CA VAL A 47 -6.39 7.64 13.93
C VAL A 47 -5.51 6.44 13.54
N THR A 48 -4.39 6.65 12.85
CA THR A 48 -3.26 5.71 13.00
C THR A 48 -2.29 6.31 13.98
N LYS A 49 -2.41 5.81 15.20
CA LYS A 49 -1.52 6.05 16.32
C LYS A 49 -0.08 5.93 15.81
N ARG A 50 0.69 6.99 16.09
CA ARG A 50 2.13 6.95 16.28
C ARG A 50 2.45 5.67 17.06
N CYS A 51 2.95 4.64 16.38
CA CYS A 51 3.62 3.56 17.10
C CYS A 51 4.91 4.15 17.66
N LEU A 52 5.02 3.95 18.97
CA LEU A 52 6.04 4.44 19.89
C LEU A 52 7.46 4.04 19.46
#